data_AF-R5IW48-F1
#
_entry.id   AF-R5IW48-F1
#
_cell.length_a   1.000
_cell.length_b   1.000
_cell.length_c   1.000
_cell.angle_alpha   90.00
_cell.angle_beta   90.00
_cell.angle_gamma   90.00
#
_symmetry.space_group_name_H-M   'P 1'
#
loop_
_entity.id
_entity.type
_entity.pdbx_description
1 polymer ?
#
loop_
_entity_poly.entity_id
_entity_poly.type
_entity_poly.pdbx_seq_one_letter_code
_entity_poly.pdbx_strand_id
1 'polypeptide(L)'
;MKRKILIIVVVLLVLYLIFRMIPFGFIKKSFTYDLSDGKQTVILGVPRLSFLGRENDRSYSYKNVRGNNVLKKEVKDYLNTLKKVKCNDTTYYYDKDNNFTVINYSIKNNILYNTITYDVRYGNYCFVKKAEEYSKKLGSMLSIHAMGNSFTLSPDQEFKPMLRMSFVDSYDDNGNFTADVTVEYLTPTDDWRYVSRKEIEKSSGTYEIKGDKLYYTRDKITSKADDVDIPSISVFEIVDGKLILEDNYLADYADEVILN
;
A
#
# COMPACT_ATOMS: atom_id res chain seq x y z
N MET A 1 -52.87 -3.57 43.29
CA MET A 1 -52.39 -4.09 41.99
C MET A 1 -51.58 -3.06 41.20
N LYS A 2 -52.13 -1.86 40.92
CA LYS A 2 -51.45 -0.77 40.17
C LYS A 2 -50.06 -0.38 40.71
N ARG A 3 -49.90 -0.26 42.03
CA ARG A 3 -48.61 0.10 42.67
C ARG A 3 -47.52 -0.97 42.49
N LYS A 4 -47.88 -2.27 42.49
CA LYS A 4 -46.96 -3.38 42.23
C LYS A 4 -46.52 -3.43 40.76
N ILE A 5 -47.44 -3.19 39.83
CA ILE A 5 -47.14 -3.09 38.39
C ILE A 5 -46.18 -1.93 38.10
N LEU A 6 -46.43 -0.75 38.71
CA LEU A 6 -45.55 0.42 38.54
C LEU A 6 -44.12 0.14 39.02
N ILE A 7 -43.97 -0.52 40.19
CA ILE A 7 -42.65 -0.91 40.72
C ILE A 7 -41.94 -1.84 39.73
N ILE A 8 -42.63 -2.83 39.17
CA ILE A 8 -42.04 -3.75 38.18
C ILE A 8 -41.54 -3.00 36.95
N VAL A 9 -42.32 -2.05 36.42
CA VAL A 9 -41.93 -1.25 35.25
C VAL A 9 -40.69 -0.40 35.55
N VAL A 10 -40.63 0.23 36.73
CA VAL A 10 -39.47 1.02 37.15
C VAL A 10 -38.23 0.14 37.31
N VAL A 11 -38.35 -1.03 37.92
CA VAL A 11 -37.24 -1.99 38.06
C VAL A 11 -36.73 -2.42 36.68
N LEU A 12 -37.63 -2.74 35.73
CA LEU A 12 -37.25 -3.08 34.36
C LEU A 12 -36.54 -1.95 33.64
N LEU A 13 -36.97 -0.69 33.83
CA LEU A 13 -36.31 0.48 33.28
C LEU A 13 -34.90 0.66 33.86
N VAL A 14 -34.73 0.49 35.17
CA VAL A 14 -33.41 0.57 35.82
C VAL A 14 -32.49 -0.55 35.31
N LEU A 15 -32.98 -1.80 35.24
CA LEU A 15 -32.22 -2.92 34.69
C LEU A 15 -31.83 -2.69 33.23
N TYR A 16 -32.73 -2.12 32.42
CA TYR A 16 -32.44 -1.75 31.04
C TYR A 16 -31.32 -0.70 30.97
N LEU A 17 -31.36 0.34 31.81
CA LEU A 17 -30.31 1.37 31.84
C LEU A 17 -28.95 0.78 32.27
N ILE A 18 -28.91 -0.09 33.28
CA ILE A 18 -27.70 -0.78 33.70
C ILE A 18 -27.16 -1.66 32.56
N PHE A 19 -28.03 -2.45 31.93
CA PHE A 19 -27.66 -3.31 30.81
C PHE A 19 -27.02 -2.54 29.65
N ARG A 20 -27.49 -1.31 29.36
CA ARG A 20 -26.88 -0.45 28.33
C ARG A 20 -25.43 -0.06 28.65
N MET A 21 -24.98 -0.17 29.89
CA MET A 21 -23.63 0.21 30.32
C MET A 21 -22.64 -0.97 30.41
N ILE A 22 -23.10 -2.22 30.26
CA ILE A 22 -22.22 -3.40 30.42
C ILE A 22 -21.40 -3.65 29.14
N PRO A 23 -20.04 -3.71 29.23
CA PRO A 23 -19.19 -4.09 28.12
C PRO A 23 -19.17 -5.62 27.98
N PHE A 24 -19.65 -6.12 26.84
CA PHE A 24 -19.61 -7.54 26.49
C PHE A 24 -18.52 -7.86 25.45
N GLY A 25 -17.80 -6.84 24.97
CA GLY A 25 -16.82 -6.96 23.90
C GLY A 25 -17.46 -7.14 22.53
N PHE A 26 -16.64 -7.55 21.57
CA PHE A 26 -17.06 -7.80 20.19
C PHE A 26 -16.97 -9.30 19.84
N ILE A 27 -17.60 -9.66 18.72
CA ILE A 27 -17.47 -10.96 18.05
C ILE A 27 -17.05 -10.73 16.61
N LYS A 28 -16.19 -11.61 16.09
CA LYS A 28 -15.80 -11.58 14.69
C LYS A 28 -16.96 -12.09 13.82
N LYS A 29 -17.35 -11.33 12.80
CA LYS A 29 -18.34 -11.69 11.78
C LYS A 29 -17.64 -11.67 10.42
N SER A 30 -17.76 -12.78 9.69
CA SER A 30 -17.12 -12.98 8.39
C SER A 30 -18.13 -12.74 7.27
N PHE A 31 -17.70 -12.05 6.22
CA PHE A 31 -18.45 -11.76 5.00
C PHE A 31 -17.56 -12.13 3.82
N THR A 32 -18.00 -13.07 2.98
CA THR A 32 -17.21 -13.54 1.85
C THR A 32 -17.89 -13.14 0.55
N TYR A 33 -17.13 -12.50 -0.32
CA TYR A 33 -17.53 -12.08 -1.66
C TYR A 33 -16.81 -12.93 -2.68
N ASP A 34 -17.58 -13.43 -3.64
CA ASP A 34 -17.01 -14.00 -4.85
C ASP A 34 -16.76 -12.85 -5.83
N LEU A 35 -15.49 -12.60 -6.13
CA LEU A 35 -15.02 -11.69 -7.20
C LEU A 35 -14.69 -12.53 -8.44
N SER A 36 -14.55 -11.87 -9.60
CA SER A 36 -14.14 -12.55 -10.84
C SER A 36 -12.81 -13.29 -10.70
N ASP A 37 -11.91 -12.76 -9.87
CA ASP A 37 -10.52 -13.21 -9.78
C ASP A 37 -10.21 -13.95 -8.47
N GLY A 38 -11.24 -14.30 -7.69
CA GLY A 38 -11.10 -15.03 -6.44
C GLY A 38 -12.13 -14.68 -5.37
N LYS A 39 -11.93 -15.17 -4.14
CA LYS A 39 -12.80 -14.86 -3.00
C LYS A 39 -12.15 -13.83 -2.08
N GLN A 40 -12.90 -12.81 -1.69
CA GLN A 40 -12.48 -11.83 -0.69
C GLN A 40 -13.28 -12.02 0.57
N THR A 41 -12.60 -12.18 1.71
CA THR A 41 -13.25 -12.28 3.03
C THR A 41 -13.00 -11.04 3.85
N VAL A 42 -14.04 -10.50 4.48
CA VAL A 42 -13.99 -9.35 5.39
C VAL A 42 -14.44 -9.82 6.76
N ILE A 43 -13.57 -9.64 7.76
CA ILE A 43 -13.83 -10.08 9.14
C ILE A 43 -13.93 -8.87 10.07
N LEU A 44 -15.16 -8.48 10.42
CA LEU A 44 -15.42 -7.33 11.29
C LEU A 44 -15.67 -7.74 12.73
N GLY A 45 -15.09 -6.98 13.67
CA GLY A 45 -15.43 -7.04 15.08
C GLY A 45 -16.70 -6.27 15.35
N VAL A 46 -17.79 -7.00 15.51
CA VAL A 46 -19.12 -6.44 15.76
C VAL A 46 -19.41 -6.55 17.26
N PRO A 47 -19.78 -5.46 17.96
CA PRO A 47 -20.18 -5.51 19.36
C PRO A 47 -21.18 -6.66 19.63
N ARG A 48 -20.99 -7.41 20.73
CA ARG A 48 -21.90 -8.52 21.07
C ARG A 48 -23.35 -8.05 21.19
N LEU A 49 -24.28 -8.97 20.94
CA LEU A 49 -25.73 -8.71 20.94
C LEU A 49 -26.18 -7.69 19.88
N SER A 50 -25.36 -7.46 18.86
CA SER A 50 -25.79 -6.71 17.69
C SER A 50 -26.75 -7.53 16.84
N PHE A 51 -27.72 -6.86 16.23
CA PHE A 51 -28.82 -7.44 15.47
C PHE A 51 -29.09 -6.61 14.21
N LEU A 52 -29.94 -7.14 13.31
CA LEU A 52 -30.29 -6.51 12.04
C LEU A 52 -29.06 -6.04 11.26
N GLY A 53 -28.11 -6.95 11.05
CA GLY A 53 -26.97 -6.73 10.17
C GLY A 53 -27.44 -6.42 8.76
N ARG A 54 -26.90 -5.35 8.16
CA ARG A 54 -27.11 -5.01 6.76
C ARG A 54 -25.78 -4.82 6.10
N GLU A 55 -25.75 -5.23 4.85
CA GLU A 55 -24.60 -5.16 3.98
C GLU A 55 -25.02 -4.43 2.71
N ASN A 56 -24.22 -3.45 2.29
CA ASN A 56 -24.42 -2.74 1.04
C ASN A 56 -23.05 -2.54 0.39
N ASP A 57 -22.70 -3.44 -0.53
CA ASP A 57 -21.38 -3.53 -1.13
C ASP A 57 -20.29 -3.57 -0.04
N ARG A 58 -19.52 -2.49 0.13
CA ARG A 58 -18.41 -2.40 1.10
C ARG A 58 -18.77 -1.67 2.40
N SER A 59 -20.06 -1.51 2.68
CA SER A 59 -20.58 -0.88 3.90
C SER A 59 -21.38 -1.89 4.72
N TYR A 60 -21.00 -2.06 5.98
CA TYR A 60 -21.62 -2.98 6.93
C TYR A 60 -22.22 -2.21 8.08
N SER A 61 -23.46 -2.53 8.46
CA SER A 61 -24.11 -1.87 9.59
C SER A 61 -24.84 -2.84 10.49
N TYR A 62 -24.87 -2.53 11.78
CA TYR A 62 -25.56 -3.32 12.80
C TYR A 62 -26.26 -2.44 13.80
N LYS A 63 -27.39 -2.91 14.32
CA LYS A 63 -28.09 -2.26 15.42
C LYS A 63 -27.67 -2.89 16.74
N ASN A 64 -27.57 -2.09 17.80
CA ASN A 64 -27.29 -2.58 19.14
C ASN A 64 -28.00 -1.70 20.17
N VAL A 65 -28.71 -2.30 21.13
CA VAL A 65 -29.45 -1.56 22.15
C VAL A 65 -28.54 -0.92 23.20
N ARG A 66 -27.29 -1.37 23.32
CA ARG A 66 -26.34 -0.88 24.34
C ARG A 66 -25.94 0.57 24.12
N GLY A 67 -25.44 1.21 25.17
CA GLY A 67 -25.12 2.62 25.20
C GLY A 67 -23.96 2.99 24.27
N ASN A 68 -24.01 4.21 23.74
CA ASN A 68 -23.05 4.68 22.71
C ASN A 68 -21.59 4.61 23.21
N ASN A 69 -21.34 4.97 24.47
CA ASN A 69 -20.00 4.97 25.04
C ASN A 69 -19.38 3.55 25.10
N VAL A 70 -20.19 2.55 25.47
CA VAL A 70 -19.77 1.14 25.50
C VAL A 70 -19.43 0.68 24.09
N LEU A 71 -20.32 0.96 23.12
CA LEU A 71 -20.11 0.58 21.73
C LEU A 71 -18.88 1.27 21.12
N LYS A 72 -18.67 2.55 21.39
CA LYS A 72 -17.47 3.28 20.96
C LYS A 72 -16.19 2.62 21.46
N LYS A 73 -16.20 2.21 22.73
CA LYS A 73 -15.07 1.49 23.34
C LYS A 73 -14.84 0.15 22.63
N GLU A 74 -15.87 -0.67 22.48
CA GLU A 74 -15.72 -2.01 21.87
C GLU A 74 -15.34 -1.98 20.39
N VAL A 75 -15.87 -1.02 19.63
CA VAL A 75 -15.45 -0.78 18.24
C VAL A 75 -13.99 -0.38 18.21
N LYS A 76 -13.57 0.55 19.09
CA LYS A 76 -12.16 0.96 19.20
C LYS A 76 -11.25 -0.22 19.63
N ASP A 77 -11.71 -1.06 20.54
CA ASP A 77 -10.99 -2.24 21.00
C ASP A 77 -10.77 -3.23 19.84
N TYR A 78 -11.78 -3.44 18.99
CA TYR A 78 -11.62 -4.20 17.75
C TYR A 78 -10.63 -3.54 16.79
N LEU A 79 -10.80 -2.25 16.47
CA LEU A 79 -9.92 -1.55 15.53
C LEU A 79 -8.45 -1.56 15.99
N ASN A 80 -8.20 -1.51 17.29
CA ASN A 80 -6.86 -1.63 17.87
C ASN A 80 -6.21 -3.01 17.66
N THR A 81 -6.98 -4.04 17.30
CA THR A 81 -6.42 -5.36 16.91
C THR A 81 -5.88 -5.38 15.48
N LEU A 82 -6.21 -4.38 14.66
CA LEU A 82 -5.79 -4.26 13.27
C LEU A 82 -4.49 -3.45 13.16
N LYS A 83 -3.74 -3.66 12.07
CA LYS A 83 -2.54 -2.87 11.77
C LYS A 83 -2.95 -1.45 11.42
N LYS A 84 -2.43 -0.46 12.15
CA LYS A 84 -2.64 0.95 11.81
C LYS A 84 -1.83 1.28 10.56
N VAL A 85 -2.48 1.84 9.55
CA VAL A 85 -1.84 2.36 8.35
C VAL A 85 -2.17 3.85 8.23
N LYS A 86 -1.20 4.66 7.85
CA LYS A 86 -1.35 6.11 7.76
C LYS A 86 -1.03 6.56 6.35
N CYS A 87 -1.92 7.34 5.76
CA CYS A 87 -1.66 8.09 4.55
C CYS A 87 -2.33 9.46 4.70
N ASN A 88 -1.59 10.51 4.35
CA ASN A 88 -1.88 11.89 4.75
C ASN A 88 -2.00 11.99 6.29
N ASP A 89 -2.89 12.84 6.78
CA ASP A 89 -3.15 13.02 8.22
C ASP A 89 -4.18 12.05 8.80
N THR A 90 -4.60 11.04 8.03
CA THR A 90 -5.64 10.08 8.44
C THR A 90 -5.03 8.71 8.76
N THR A 91 -5.43 8.13 9.89
CA THR A 91 -5.10 6.76 10.27
C THR A 91 -6.26 5.83 9.94
N TYR A 92 -5.97 4.74 9.24
CA TYR A 92 -6.91 3.67 8.92
C TYR A 92 -6.46 2.36 9.56
N TYR A 93 -7.32 1.34 9.48
CA TYR A 93 -7.12 0.06 10.17
C TYR A 93 -7.14 -1.09 9.18
N TYR A 94 -5.97 -1.68 8.95
CA TYR A 94 -5.71 -2.72 7.95
C TYR A 94 -5.64 -4.11 8.59
N ASP A 95 -6.43 -5.04 8.07
CA ASP A 95 -6.36 -6.46 8.36
C ASP A 95 -5.44 -7.12 7.32
N LYS A 96 -4.21 -7.49 7.72
CA LYS A 96 -3.22 -8.08 6.81
C LYS A 96 -3.61 -9.50 6.38
N ASP A 97 -4.22 -10.27 7.29
CA ASP A 97 -4.55 -11.68 7.05
C ASP A 97 -5.69 -11.82 6.05
N ASN A 98 -6.64 -10.89 6.08
CA ASN A 98 -7.81 -10.88 5.20
C ASN A 98 -7.71 -9.82 4.10
N ASN A 99 -6.61 -9.07 4.02
CA ASN A 99 -6.33 -8.07 3.00
C ASN A 99 -7.45 -7.04 2.79
N PHE A 100 -7.92 -6.38 3.85
CA PHE A 100 -8.87 -5.25 3.73
C PHE A 100 -8.57 -4.16 4.75
N THR A 101 -8.99 -2.93 4.45
CA THR A 101 -8.85 -1.77 5.32
C THR A 101 -10.21 -1.20 5.71
N VAL A 102 -10.43 -0.98 7.00
CA VAL A 102 -11.54 -0.16 7.50
C VAL A 102 -11.16 1.31 7.28
N ILE A 103 -11.86 1.96 6.35
CA ILE A 103 -11.59 3.35 5.96
C ILE A 103 -12.43 4.35 6.74
N ASN A 104 -13.57 3.91 7.28
CA ASN A 104 -14.44 4.73 8.08
C ASN A 104 -15.26 3.85 9.03
N TYR A 105 -15.62 4.41 10.17
CA TYR A 105 -16.54 3.78 11.11
C TYR A 105 -17.33 4.85 11.86
N SER A 106 -18.58 4.52 12.21
CA SER A 106 -19.42 5.45 12.96
C SER A 106 -20.41 4.72 13.87
N ILE A 107 -20.84 5.42 14.92
CA ILE A 107 -21.93 4.96 15.79
C ILE A 107 -22.97 6.07 15.88
N LYS A 108 -24.09 5.85 15.19
CA LYS A 108 -25.24 6.76 15.20
C LYS A 108 -26.15 6.42 16.38
N ASN A 109 -26.39 7.41 17.23
CA ASN A 109 -27.29 7.27 18.39
C ASN A 109 -28.75 7.33 17.94
N ASN A 110 -29.57 6.38 18.37
CA ASN A 110 -31.03 6.50 18.31
C ASN A 110 -31.63 6.14 19.67
N ILE A 111 -32.91 6.50 19.87
CA ILE A 111 -33.59 6.41 21.17
C ILE A 111 -33.55 4.98 21.74
N LEU A 112 -33.91 3.98 20.91
CA LEU A 112 -34.03 2.58 21.34
C LEU A 112 -32.78 1.73 21.05
N TYR A 113 -31.97 2.15 20.08
CA TYR A 113 -30.79 1.42 19.64
C TYR A 113 -29.79 2.36 18.98
N ASN A 114 -28.54 1.94 18.94
CA ASN A 114 -27.48 2.58 18.19
C ASN A 114 -27.20 1.80 16.92
N THR A 115 -26.74 2.48 15.89
CA THR A 115 -26.31 1.86 14.64
C THR A 115 -24.81 2.00 14.51
N ILE A 116 -24.10 0.88 14.48
CA ILE A 116 -22.67 0.81 14.17
C ILE A 116 -22.55 0.63 12.67
N THR A 117 -21.67 1.40 12.02
CA THR A 117 -21.36 1.27 10.59
C THR A 117 -19.86 1.17 10.38
N TYR A 118 -19.43 0.31 9.46
CA TYR A 118 -18.07 0.18 8.97
C TYR A 118 -18.07 0.31 7.45
N ASP A 119 -17.21 1.16 6.92
CA ASP A 119 -16.90 1.21 5.48
C ASP A 119 -15.51 0.61 5.26
N VAL A 120 -15.40 -0.29 4.29
CA VAL A 120 -14.15 -0.99 3.99
C VAL A 120 -13.68 -0.77 2.54
N ARG A 121 -12.40 -1.05 2.32
CA ARG A 121 -11.80 -1.20 1.00
C ARG A 121 -10.93 -2.45 1.00
N TYR A 122 -10.91 -3.17 -0.11
CA TYR A 122 -10.00 -4.31 -0.28
C TYR A 122 -8.58 -3.81 -0.47
N GLY A 123 -7.61 -4.59 0.01
CA GLY A 123 -6.22 -4.17 0.04
C GLY A 123 -5.86 -3.28 1.23
N ASN A 124 -4.55 -3.00 1.34
CA ASN A 124 -4.04 -1.88 2.11
C ASN A 124 -4.39 -0.57 1.38
N TYR A 125 -5.41 0.14 1.87
CA TYR A 125 -5.97 1.32 1.22
C TYR A 125 -4.93 2.41 0.94
N CYS A 126 -4.00 2.63 1.88
CA CYS A 126 -2.96 3.63 1.74
C CYS A 126 -1.93 3.26 0.68
N PHE A 127 -1.54 1.99 0.64
CA PHE A 127 -0.63 1.48 -0.39
C PHE A 127 -1.27 1.58 -1.78
N VAL A 128 -2.51 1.10 -1.93
CA VAL A 128 -3.24 1.13 -3.22
C VAL A 128 -3.32 2.56 -3.76
N LYS A 129 -3.70 3.53 -2.92
CA LYS A 129 -3.73 4.95 -3.32
C LYS A 129 -2.37 5.47 -3.77
N LYS A 130 -1.32 5.14 -3.04
CA LYS A 130 0.04 5.60 -3.34
C LYS A 130 0.58 4.96 -4.62
N ALA A 131 0.31 3.66 -4.83
CA ALA A 131 0.65 2.94 -6.05
C ALA A 131 -0.10 3.50 -7.27
N GLU A 132 -1.39 3.87 -7.13
CA GLU A 132 -2.14 4.56 -8.19
C GLU A 132 -1.54 5.94 -8.55
N GLU A 133 -1.06 6.69 -7.55
CA GLU A 133 -0.38 7.97 -7.80
C GLU A 133 0.94 7.76 -8.54
N TYR A 134 1.76 6.82 -8.08
CA TYR A 134 3.05 6.52 -8.68
C TYR A 134 2.89 6.00 -10.11
N SER A 135 1.94 5.09 -10.35
CA SER A 135 1.60 4.56 -11.67
C SER A 135 1.30 5.68 -12.67
N LYS A 136 0.56 6.72 -12.26
CA LYS A 136 0.26 7.86 -13.13
C LYS A 136 1.49 8.68 -13.50
N LYS A 137 2.47 8.77 -12.61
CA LYS A 137 3.72 9.52 -12.83
C LYS A 137 4.69 8.73 -13.70
N LEU A 138 4.79 7.42 -13.47
CA LEU A 138 5.69 6.52 -14.19
C LEU A 138 5.09 5.97 -15.50
N GLY A 139 3.80 6.19 -15.76
CA GLY A 139 3.05 5.60 -16.87
C GLY A 139 2.50 4.21 -16.55
N SER A 140 3.25 3.40 -15.81
CA SER A 140 2.81 2.13 -15.23
C SER A 140 3.64 1.76 -14.00
N MET A 141 3.12 0.86 -13.17
CA MET A 141 3.86 0.21 -12.07
C MET A 141 4.38 -1.16 -12.51
N LEU A 142 5.34 -1.73 -11.79
CA LEU A 142 5.90 -3.06 -12.07
C LEU A 142 6.50 -3.14 -13.48
N SER A 143 7.17 -2.07 -13.86
CA SER A 143 7.73 -1.77 -15.16
C SER A 143 9.27 -1.79 -15.11
N ILE A 144 9.86 -1.85 -16.29
CA ILE A 144 11.29 -1.76 -16.47
C ILE A 144 11.55 -0.44 -17.18
N HIS A 145 12.15 0.51 -16.47
CA HIS A 145 12.64 1.75 -17.06
C HIS A 145 14.08 1.51 -17.50
N ALA A 146 14.39 1.69 -18.79
CA ALA A 146 15.72 1.34 -19.29
C ALA A 146 16.28 2.31 -20.34
N MET A 147 17.61 2.36 -20.38
CA MET A 147 18.44 3.01 -21.39
C MET A 147 19.36 1.96 -22.04
N GLY A 148 19.61 2.08 -23.34
CA GLY A 148 20.53 1.17 -24.06
C GLY A 148 20.02 -0.28 -24.15
N ASN A 149 18.71 -0.48 -24.08
CA ASN A 149 18.07 -1.80 -24.12
C ASN A 149 17.91 -2.38 -25.54
N SER A 150 18.08 -1.57 -26.58
CA SER A 150 18.06 -2.01 -27.97
C SER A 150 19.34 -1.56 -28.69
N PHE A 151 20.11 -2.54 -29.15
CA PHE A 151 21.23 -2.33 -30.06
C PHE A 151 21.25 -3.46 -31.09
N THR A 152 21.81 -3.19 -32.26
CA THR A 152 21.97 -4.19 -33.31
C THR A 152 23.45 -4.29 -33.65
N LEU A 153 23.95 -5.52 -33.70
CA LEU A 153 25.28 -5.83 -34.17
C LEU A 153 25.20 -6.20 -35.65
N SER A 154 26.00 -5.55 -36.48
CA SER A 154 26.04 -5.78 -37.92
C SER A 154 27.49 -5.71 -38.39
N PRO A 155 27.91 -6.52 -39.37
CA PRO A 155 29.23 -6.40 -39.97
C PRO A 155 29.42 -5.05 -40.68
N ASP A 156 28.32 -4.44 -41.13
CA ASP A 156 28.34 -3.20 -41.92
C ASP A 156 28.15 -1.94 -41.05
N GLN A 157 28.02 -2.10 -39.72
CA GLN A 157 27.81 -0.98 -38.80
C GLN A 157 28.74 -1.09 -37.59
N GLU A 158 29.57 -0.08 -37.39
CA GLU A 158 30.43 0.02 -36.21
C GLU A 158 29.59 0.17 -34.94
N PHE A 159 29.75 -0.77 -34.00
CA PHE A 159 29.15 -0.67 -32.68
C PHE A 159 29.92 0.34 -31.84
N LYS A 160 29.25 1.42 -31.44
CA LYS A 160 29.81 2.41 -30.53
C LYS A 160 29.62 1.96 -29.08
N PRO A 161 30.61 2.22 -28.20
CA PRO A 161 30.42 2.01 -26.77
C PRO A 161 29.14 2.68 -26.26
N MET A 162 28.43 2.01 -25.36
CA MET A 162 27.19 2.55 -24.80
C MET A 162 26.98 2.11 -23.36
N LEU A 163 26.41 3.02 -22.58
CA LEU A 163 25.88 2.74 -21.27
C LEU A 163 24.51 2.07 -21.39
N ARG A 164 24.30 1.01 -20.62
CA ARG A 164 23.02 0.35 -20.41
C ARG A 164 22.67 0.44 -18.94
N MET A 165 21.46 0.92 -18.66
CA MET A 165 20.93 0.99 -17.31
C MET A 165 19.49 0.49 -17.30
N SER A 166 19.14 -0.29 -16.27
CA SER A 166 17.77 -0.68 -16.01
C SER A 166 17.41 -0.37 -14.56
N PHE A 167 16.23 0.20 -14.37
CA PHE A 167 15.55 0.38 -13.10
C PHE A 167 14.26 -0.44 -13.15
N VAL A 168 14.20 -1.50 -12.36
CA VAL A 168 13.05 -2.41 -12.30
C VAL A 168 12.26 -2.10 -11.04
N ASP A 169 11.10 -1.47 -11.18
CA ASP A 169 10.29 -1.09 -10.02
C ASP A 169 9.41 -2.25 -9.54
N SER A 170 9.23 -2.34 -8.22
CA SER A 170 8.47 -3.38 -7.55
C SER A 170 7.96 -2.89 -6.19
N TYR A 171 7.41 -3.79 -5.40
CA TYR A 171 7.11 -3.56 -3.99
C TYR A 171 7.23 -4.85 -3.17
N ASP A 172 7.52 -4.70 -1.88
CA ASP A 172 7.64 -5.82 -0.94
C ASP A 172 6.31 -6.17 -0.24
N ASP A 173 6.32 -7.28 0.52
CA ASP A 173 5.18 -7.74 1.34
C ASP A 173 4.75 -6.76 2.44
N ASN A 174 5.57 -5.75 2.72
CA ASN A 174 5.26 -4.69 3.68
C ASN A 174 4.61 -3.47 3.01
N GLY A 175 4.55 -3.43 1.68
CA GLY A 175 4.04 -2.33 0.89
C GLY A 175 5.06 -1.19 0.73
N ASN A 176 6.35 -1.49 0.83
CA ASN A 176 7.43 -0.57 0.46
C ASN A 176 7.69 -0.69 -1.03
N PHE A 177 7.85 0.44 -1.71
CA PHE A 177 8.26 0.47 -3.11
C PHE A 177 9.75 0.18 -3.22
N THR A 178 10.10 -0.81 -4.03
CA THR A 178 11.46 -1.31 -4.17
C THR A 178 11.92 -1.20 -5.62
N ALA A 179 13.22 -1.16 -5.83
CA ALA A 179 13.79 -1.23 -7.16
C ALA A 179 15.13 -1.95 -7.20
N ASP A 180 15.32 -2.68 -8.29
CA ASP A 180 16.61 -3.26 -8.66
C ASP A 180 17.22 -2.44 -9.80
N VAL A 181 18.48 -2.03 -9.61
CA VAL A 181 19.25 -1.26 -10.57
C VAL A 181 20.40 -2.12 -11.10
N THR A 182 20.55 -2.14 -12.42
CA THR A 182 21.71 -2.73 -13.09
C THR A 182 22.28 -1.72 -14.07
N VAL A 183 23.59 -1.53 -14.01
CA VAL A 183 24.35 -0.62 -14.89
C VAL A 183 25.50 -1.39 -15.51
N GLU A 184 25.57 -1.38 -16.84
CA GLU A 184 26.59 -2.05 -17.63
C GLU A 184 27.13 -1.08 -18.68
N TYR A 185 28.43 -1.14 -18.97
CA TYR A 185 29.02 -0.47 -20.12
C TYR A 185 29.42 -1.50 -21.17
N LEU A 186 28.89 -1.33 -22.37
CA LEU A 186 29.11 -2.21 -23.50
C LEU A 186 30.18 -1.59 -24.39
N THR A 187 31.21 -2.35 -24.74
CA THR A 187 32.26 -1.91 -25.67
C THR A 187 32.40 -2.89 -26.83
N PRO A 188 32.77 -2.42 -28.04
CA PRO A 188 33.01 -3.28 -29.17
C PRO A 188 34.18 -4.23 -28.91
N THR A 189 34.15 -5.39 -29.57
CA THR A 189 35.27 -6.33 -29.63
C THR A 189 35.74 -6.49 -31.07
N ASP A 190 36.86 -7.16 -31.29
CA ASP A 190 37.39 -7.43 -32.63
C ASP A 190 36.42 -8.26 -33.50
N ASP A 191 35.54 -9.06 -32.90
CA ASP A 191 34.45 -9.78 -33.59
C ASP A 191 33.13 -9.02 -33.39
N TRP A 192 32.60 -8.48 -34.48
CA TRP A 192 31.36 -7.69 -34.51
C TRP A 192 30.14 -8.40 -33.90
N ARG A 193 30.17 -9.75 -33.80
CA ARG A 193 29.08 -10.55 -33.19
C ARG A 193 29.05 -10.48 -31.66
N TYR A 194 30.09 -9.92 -31.04
CA TYR A 194 30.23 -9.89 -29.59
C TYR A 194 30.53 -8.47 -29.08
N VAL A 195 30.03 -8.19 -27.89
CA VAL A 195 30.33 -6.99 -27.11
C VAL A 195 30.96 -7.39 -25.79
N SER A 196 31.98 -6.68 -25.37
CA SER A 196 32.51 -6.78 -24.01
C SER A 196 31.57 -6.05 -23.07
N ARG A 197 31.42 -6.59 -21.86
CA ARG A 197 30.53 -6.04 -20.83
C ARG A 197 31.34 -5.73 -19.59
N LYS A 198 31.37 -4.47 -19.21
CA LYS A 198 31.83 -4.03 -17.89
C LYS A 198 30.62 -3.82 -17.00
N GLU A 199 30.50 -4.61 -15.94
CA GLU A 199 29.49 -4.37 -14.91
C GLU A 199 29.92 -3.17 -14.06
N ILE A 200 29.10 -2.13 -14.01
CA ILE A 200 29.36 -0.93 -13.21
C ILE A 200 28.67 -1.05 -11.86
N GLU A 201 27.40 -1.44 -11.87
CA GLU A 201 26.58 -1.52 -10.67
C GLU A 201 25.55 -2.64 -10.78
N LYS A 202 25.39 -3.37 -9.67
CA LYS A 202 24.16 -4.10 -9.34
C LYS A 202 23.75 -3.73 -7.93
N SER A 203 22.56 -3.16 -7.78
CA SER A 203 22.04 -2.75 -6.49
C SER A 203 20.53 -3.00 -6.36
N SER A 204 20.09 -3.11 -5.12
CA SER A 204 18.69 -3.24 -4.76
C SER A 204 18.39 -2.27 -3.62
N GLY A 205 17.17 -1.74 -3.58
CA GLY A 205 16.80 -0.73 -2.60
C GLY A 205 15.34 -0.35 -2.61
N THR A 206 15.04 0.74 -1.94
CA THR A 206 13.69 1.33 -1.86
C THR A 206 13.63 2.64 -2.63
N TYR A 207 12.44 3.01 -3.07
CA TYR A 207 12.24 4.33 -3.67
C TYR A 207 10.99 5.05 -3.15
N GLU A 208 11.02 6.37 -3.26
CA GLU A 208 9.87 7.22 -3.03
C GLU A 208 9.77 8.32 -4.07
N ILE A 209 8.55 8.71 -4.43
CA ILE A 209 8.27 9.83 -5.32
C ILE A 209 7.73 10.98 -4.48
N LYS A 210 8.38 12.13 -4.56
CA LYS A 210 7.98 13.37 -3.90
C LYS A 210 7.95 14.49 -4.94
N GLY A 211 6.76 15.04 -5.19
CA GLY A 211 6.57 15.91 -6.36
C GLY A 211 6.88 15.14 -7.64
N ASP A 212 7.70 15.73 -8.51
CA ASP A 212 8.11 15.15 -9.78
C ASP A 212 9.51 14.52 -9.72
N LYS A 213 9.93 14.10 -8.53
CA LYS A 213 11.23 13.45 -8.31
C LYS A 213 11.09 12.08 -7.66
N LEU A 214 11.82 11.10 -8.16
CA LEU A 214 12.00 9.78 -7.59
C LEU A 214 13.34 9.72 -6.84
N TYR A 215 13.30 9.33 -5.58
CA TYR A 215 14.48 9.17 -4.72
C TYR A 215 14.72 7.68 -4.51
N TYR A 216 15.77 7.16 -5.12
CA TYR A 216 16.18 5.76 -4.97
C TYR A 216 17.26 5.65 -3.91
N THR A 217 16.96 4.94 -2.82
CA THR A 217 17.90 4.67 -1.73
C THR A 217 18.37 3.23 -1.84
N ARG A 218 19.68 3.04 -1.97
CA ARG A 218 20.30 1.71 -2.06
C ARG A 218 20.37 1.07 -0.67
N ASP A 219 19.78 -0.11 -0.54
CA ASP A 219 19.90 -0.92 0.67
C ASP A 219 21.05 -1.93 0.55
N LYS A 220 21.34 -2.36 -0.68
CA LYS A 220 22.38 -3.35 -0.97
C LYS A 220 23.02 -3.08 -2.33
N ILE A 221 24.34 -3.18 -2.39
CA ILE A 221 25.12 -3.19 -3.63
C ILE A 221 25.84 -4.53 -3.71
N THR A 222 25.55 -5.32 -4.75
CA THR A 222 26.17 -6.64 -4.98
C THR A 222 27.34 -6.57 -5.94
N SER A 223 27.44 -5.51 -6.72
CA SER A 223 28.56 -5.23 -7.62
C SER A 223 28.77 -3.74 -7.78
N LYS A 224 30.03 -3.32 -7.76
CA LYS A 224 30.49 -1.94 -7.89
C LYS A 224 31.83 -1.94 -8.63
N ALA A 225 31.94 -1.15 -9.69
CA ALA A 225 33.22 -0.88 -10.33
C ALA A 225 34.05 0.10 -9.47
N ASP A 226 35.37 -0.12 -9.43
CA ASP A 226 36.30 0.66 -8.57
C ASP A 226 36.47 2.11 -9.03
N ASP A 227 36.18 2.40 -10.30
CA ASP A 227 36.34 3.71 -10.92
C ASP A 227 35.07 4.57 -10.87
N VAL A 228 34.03 4.14 -10.16
CA VAL A 228 32.76 4.88 -10.03
C VAL A 228 32.37 5.02 -8.57
N ASP A 229 32.14 6.26 -8.11
CA ASP A 229 31.59 6.47 -6.79
C ASP A 229 30.05 6.45 -6.81
N ILE A 230 29.48 5.27 -6.58
CA ILE A 230 28.03 5.07 -6.52
C ILE A 230 27.47 5.72 -5.24
N PRO A 231 26.57 6.72 -5.33
CA PRO A 231 26.01 7.40 -4.16
C PRO A 231 25.04 6.49 -3.40
N SER A 232 24.79 6.77 -2.13
CA SER A 232 23.77 6.03 -1.35
C SER A 232 22.35 6.30 -1.83
N ILE A 233 22.09 7.50 -2.37
CA ILE A 233 20.80 7.93 -2.92
C ILE A 233 21.03 8.47 -4.32
N SER A 234 20.23 8.03 -5.29
CA SER A 234 20.11 8.69 -6.60
C SER A 234 18.76 9.39 -6.69
N VAL A 235 18.74 10.56 -7.32
CA VAL A 235 17.50 11.30 -7.59
C VAL A 235 17.25 11.27 -9.09
N PHE A 236 16.01 10.98 -9.47
CA PHE A 236 15.56 11.06 -10.85
C PHE A 236 14.45 12.09 -10.98
N GLU A 237 14.57 13.01 -11.94
CA GLU A 237 13.43 13.81 -12.37
C GLU A 237 12.48 12.93 -13.20
N ILE A 238 11.18 13.08 -12.98
CA ILE A 238 10.14 12.35 -13.69
C ILE A 238 9.53 13.28 -14.73
N VAL A 239 9.77 13.00 -16.02
CA VAL A 239 9.24 13.77 -17.14
C VAL A 239 8.54 12.84 -18.11
N ASP A 240 7.21 12.96 -18.24
CA ASP A 240 6.39 12.14 -19.14
C ASP A 240 6.62 10.62 -18.98
N GLY A 241 6.74 10.14 -17.73
CA GLY A 241 7.00 8.74 -17.41
C GLY A 241 8.46 8.29 -17.50
N LYS A 242 9.36 9.16 -17.98
CA LYS A 242 10.80 8.90 -18.07
C LYS A 242 11.50 9.30 -16.78
N LEU A 243 12.57 8.59 -16.46
CA LEU A 243 13.43 8.89 -15.32
C LEU A 243 14.75 9.50 -15.82
N ILE A 244 15.02 10.75 -15.48
CA ILE A 244 16.25 11.46 -15.83
C ILE A 244 17.12 11.55 -14.59
N LEU A 245 18.30 10.92 -14.61
CA LEU A 245 19.20 10.91 -13.45
C LEU A 245 19.76 12.32 -13.18
N GLU A 246 19.49 12.84 -11.99
CA GLU A 246 20.15 14.04 -11.46
C GLU A 246 21.51 13.69 -10.87
N ASP A 247 22.44 14.65 -10.86
CA ASP A 247 23.81 14.48 -10.36
C ASP A 247 24.47 13.20 -10.92
N ASN A 248 24.54 13.13 -12.25
CA ASN A 248 24.95 11.95 -13.02
C ASN A 248 26.32 11.40 -12.59
N TYR A 249 26.33 10.46 -11.65
CA TYR A 249 27.53 9.74 -11.18
C TYR A 249 28.12 8.80 -12.25
N LEU A 250 27.47 8.69 -13.41
CA LEU A 250 27.89 7.91 -14.57
C LEU A 250 28.41 8.80 -15.71
N ALA A 251 28.75 10.07 -15.42
CA ALA A 251 29.20 11.05 -16.42
C ALA A 251 30.41 10.62 -17.27
N ASP A 252 31.27 9.74 -16.75
CA ASP A 252 32.39 9.18 -17.51
C ASP A 252 31.95 8.20 -18.63
N TYR A 253 30.70 7.74 -18.58
CA TYR A 253 30.13 6.76 -19.52
C TYR A 253 29.03 7.32 -20.43
N ALA A 254 28.30 8.33 -19.98
CA ALA A 254 27.25 8.99 -20.75
C ALA A 254 27.01 10.42 -20.24
N ASP A 255 26.85 11.37 -21.17
CA ASP A 255 26.55 12.78 -20.84
C ASP A 255 25.25 12.92 -20.04
N GLU A 256 24.24 12.11 -20.38
CA GLU A 256 22.92 12.08 -19.74
C GLU A 256 22.41 10.65 -19.61
N VAL A 257 21.66 10.37 -18.54
CA VAL A 257 21.03 9.06 -18.30
C VAL A 257 19.52 9.25 -18.23
N ILE A 258 18.83 8.79 -19.28
CA ILE A 258 17.37 8.84 -19.40
C ILE A 258 16.82 7.43 -19.56
N LEU A 259 16.04 6.98 -18.58
CA LEU A 259 15.38 5.68 -18.61
C LEU A 259 13.95 5.85 -19.14
N ASN A 260 13.61 5.08 -20.17
CA ASN A 260 12.27 5.07 -20.78
C ASN A 260 11.45 3.90 -20.26
#